data_AF-B1IMA6-F1
#
_entry.id   AF-B1IMA6-F1
#
_cell.length_a   1.000
_cell.length_b   1.000
_cell.length_c   1.000
_cell.angle_alpha   90.00
_cell.angle_beta   90.00
_cell.angle_gamma   90.00
#
_symmetry.space_group_name_H-M   'P 1'
#
loop_
_entity.id
_entity.type
_entity.pdbx_description
1 polymer ?
#
loop_
_entity_poly.entity_id
_entity_poly.type
_entity_poly.pdbx_seq_one_letter_code
_entity_poly.pdbx_strand_id
1 'polypeptide(L)'
;MEYNDCVFSKLFICCNRISYYNQMLLFSQSLSQIKFYTELIEKELSELKKSRKYCENSFKISKDNRFNYNDFSYNSKGTKPIQNNRYNEDNNMTRQKEFTLEELKKYDGSNGNPAYVAVSGIVYDVSYEATWAGGTHFGLYSGKDLSNEFLGCHKGMVEILNKLPKVGTIK
;
A
#
# COMPACT_ATOMS: atom_id res chain seq x y z
N MET A 1 7.21 -24.86 -0.57
CA MET A 1 8.38 -24.01 -0.24
C MET A 1 7.81 -22.86 0.60
N GLU A 2 7.68 -23.04 1.93
CA GLU A 2 6.62 -22.37 2.72
C GLU A 2 7.10 -21.43 3.85
N TYR A 3 8.40 -21.20 4.03
CA TYR A 3 8.89 -20.57 5.28
C TYR A 3 9.16 -19.06 5.20
N ASN A 4 9.58 -18.54 4.04
CA ASN A 4 9.99 -17.13 3.92
C ASN A 4 8.80 -16.16 3.74
N ASP A 5 7.71 -16.60 3.10
CA ASP A 5 6.48 -15.80 2.94
C ASP A 5 5.84 -15.45 4.30
N CYS A 6 6.02 -16.32 5.30
CA CYS A 6 5.52 -16.11 6.65
C CYS A 6 6.21 -14.92 7.37
N VAL A 7 7.50 -14.68 7.12
CA VAL A 7 8.27 -13.64 7.81
C VAL A 7 8.00 -12.26 7.23
N PHE A 8 7.93 -12.15 5.89
CA PHE A 8 7.56 -10.89 5.24
C PHE A 8 6.11 -10.49 5.56
N SER A 9 5.19 -11.45 5.60
CA SER A 9 3.82 -11.21 6.04
C SER A 9 3.75 -10.72 7.50
N LYS A 10 4.51 -11.35 8.41
CA LYS A 10 4.59 -10.91 9.81
C LYS A 10 5.18 -9.49 9.95
N LEU A 11 6.23 -9.17 9.19
CA LEU A 11 6.82 -7.84 9.17
C LEU A 11 5.82 -6.79 8.65
N PHE A 12 5.13 -7.10 7.56
CA PHE A 12 4.12 -6.22 6.98
C PHE A 12 2.97 -5.94 7.96
N ILE A 13 2.43 -6.99 8.60
CA ILE A 13 1.37 -6.87 9.60
C ILE A 13 1.84 -6.04 10.80
N CYS A 14 3.06 -6.29 11.29
CA CYS A 14 3.63 -5.58 12.43
C CYS A 14 3.79 -4.07 12.14
N CYS A 15 4.32 -3.71 10.97
CA CYS A 15 4.42 -2.30 10.54
C CYS A 15 3.05 -1.61 10.46
N ASN A 16 2.04 -2.27 9.90
CA ASN A 16 0.69 -1.71 9.79
C ASN A 16 0.07 -1.45 11.18
N ARG A 17 0.28 -2.37 12.13
CA ARG A 17 -0.20 -2.21 13.51
C ARG A 17 0.48 -1.05 14.22
N ILE A 18 1.80 -0.89 14.06
CA ILE A 18 2.55 0.27 14.59
C ILE A 18 2.00 1.58 14.02
N SER A 19 1.76 1.64 12.71
CA SER A 19 1.18 2.82 12.05
C SER A 19 -0.19 3.18 12.63
N TYR A 20 -1.08 2.18 12.76
CA TYR A 20 -2.40 2.35 13.35
C TYR A 20 -2.34 2.80 14.81
N TYR A 21 -1.51 2.19 15.65
CA TYR A 21 -1.41 2.60 17.06
C TYR A 21 -0.82 4.00 17.23
N ASN A 22 0.14 4.39 16.40
CA ASN A 22 0.64 5.78 16.38
C ASN A 22 -0.48 6.77 16.02
N GLN A 23 -1.33 6.43 15.06
CA GLN A 23 -2.49 7.26 14.72
C GLN A 23 -3.46 7.38 15.90
N MET A 24 -3.78 6.27 16.59
CA MET A 24 -4.65 6.31 17.77
C MET A 24 -4.02 7.08 18.94
N LEU A 25 -2.70 7.03 19.08
CA LEU A 25 -1.95 7.81 20.06
C LEU A 25 -2.11 9.32 19.80
N LEU A 26 -2.06 9.76 18.53
CA LEU A 26 -2.26 11.17 18.15
C LEU A 26 -3.66 11.70 18.51
N PHE A 27 -4.68 10.85 18.52
CA PHE A 27 -6.06 11.22 18.87
C PHE A 27 -6.42 10.94 20.34
N SER A 28 -5.48 10.44 21.15
CA SER A 28 -5.75 10.09 22.55
C SER A 28 -5.94 11.33 23.41
N GLN A 29 -7.02 11.34 24.21
CA GLN A 29 -7.40 12.50 25.05
C GLN A 29 -7.16 12.25 26.54
N SER A 30 -6.81 11.03 26.92
CA SER A 30 -6.55 10.65 28.31
C SER A 30 -5.21 9.96 28.48
N LEU A 31 -4.65 10.07 29.68
CA LEU A 31 -3.38 9.44 30.04
C LEU A 31 -3.45 7.91 29.94
N SER A 32 -4.63 7.32 30.19
CA SER A 32 -4.84 5.87 30.06
C SER A 32 -4.80 5.41 28.61
N GLN A 33 -5.39 6.17 27.68
CA GLN A 33 -5.32 5.89 26.24
C GLN A 33 -3.89 6.04 25.71
N ILE A 34 -3.21 7.13 26.10
CA ILE A 34 -1.81 7.37 25.73
C ILE A 34 -0.93 6.20 26.19
N LYS A 35 -1.08 5.79 27.45
CA LYS A 35 -0.33 4.67 28.02
C LYS A 35 -0.63 3.36 27.27
N PHE A 36 -1.90 3.07 27.02
CA PHE A 36 -2.33 1.85 26.32
C PHE A 36 -1.75 1.75 24.91
N TYR A 37 -1.87 2.78 24.08
CA TYR A 37 -1.33 2.73 22.72
C TYR A 37 0.20 2.75 22.68
N THR A 38 0.85 3.45 23.62
CA THR A 38 2.31 3.40 23.78
C THR A 38 2.78 1.97 24.08
N GLU A 39 2.14 1.27 25.02
CA GLU A 39 2.48 -0.13 25.34
C GLU A 39 2.29 -1.08 24.14
N LEU A 40 1.25 -0.86 23.33
CA LEU A 40 1.02 -1.63 22.10
C LEU A 40 2.10 -1.37 21.04
N ILE A 41 2.51 -0.11 20.85
CA ILE A 41 3.60 0.26 19.94
C ILE A 41 4.90 -0.39 20.38
N GLU A 42 5.25 -0.29 21.67
CA GLU A 42 6.47 -0.89 22.22
C GLU A 42 6.50 -2.41 22.04
N LYS A 43 5.35 -3.07 22.22
CA LYS A 43 5.20 -4.51 21.99
C LYS A 43 5.46 -4.88 20.53
N GLU A 44 4.83 -4.18 19.58
CA GLU A 44 5.05 -4.44 18.15
C GLU A 44 6.50 -4.12 17.73
N LEU A 45 7.09 -3.04 18.22
CA LEU A 45 8.50 -2.71 17.96
C LEU A 45 9.46 -3.79 18.48
N SER A 46 9.13 -4.43 19.60
CA SER A 46 9.89 -5.58 20.12
C SER A 46 9.83 -6.78 19.16
N GLU A 47 8.64 -7.12 18.65
CA GLU A 47 8.45 -8.20 17.67
C GLU A 47 9.11 -7.90 16.31
N LEU A 48 9.05 -6.65 15.87
CA LEU A 48 9.72 -6.18 14.65
C LEU A 48 11.24 -6.31 14.78
N LYS A 49 11.83 -5.95 15.92
CA LYS A 49 13.26 -6.12 16.20
C LYS A 49 13.67 -7.60 16.15
N LYS A 50 12.87 -8.50 16.71
CA LYS A 50 13.12 -9.96 16.64
C LYS A 50 13.08 -10.46 15.20
N SER A 51 12.05 -10.08 14.46
CA SER A 51 11.85 -10.50 13.07
C SER A 51 12.93 -9.94 12.14
N ARG A 52 13.34 -8.69 12.36
CA ARG A 52 14.47 -8.06 11.66
C ARG A 52 15.78 -8.79 11.94
N LYS A 53 16.08 -9.09 13.20
CA LYS A 53 17.29 -9.86 13.58
C LYS A 53 17.28 -11.26 12.97
N TYR A 54 16.12 -11.92 12.92
CA TYR A 54 15.95 -13.19 12.22
C TYR A 54 16.28 -13.05 10.74
N CYS A 55 15.73 -12.04 10.06
CA CYS A 55 16.06 -11.76 8.66
C CYS A 55 17.57 -11.50 8.49
N GLU A 56 18.15 -10.59 9.27
CA GLU A 56 19.59 -10.27 9.20
C GLU A 56 20.49 -11.51 9.40
N ASN A 57 20.08 -12.45 10.25
CA ASN A 57 20.80 -13.71 10.45
C ASN A 57 20.56 -14.73 9.32
N SER A 58 19.32 -14.83 8.82
CA SER A 58 18.96 -15.73 7.72
C SER A 58 19.51 -15.26 6.37
N PHE A 59 19.68 -13.95 6.17
CA PHE A 59 20.20 -13.34 4.94
C PHE A 59 21.72 -13.15 4.93
N LYS A 60 22.46 -13.55 5.98
CA LYS A 60 23.94 -13.58 5.99
C LYS A 60 24.57 -14.64 5.06
N ILE A 61 23.79 -15.32 4.21
CA ILE A 61 24.28 -16.21 3.15
C ILE A 61 24.03 -15.59 1.76
N SER A 62 24.92 -14.71 1.30
CA SER A 62 25.88 -14.95 0.21
C SER A 62 26.61 -13.63 -0.12
N LYS A 63 27.91 -13.70 -0.41
CA LYS A 63 28.76 -12.55 -0.76
C LYS A 63 28.52 -11.97 -2.16
N ASP A 64 27.50 -12.42 -2.88
CA ASP A 64 27.36 -12.11 -4.31
C ASP A 64 26.27 -11.10 -4.65
N ASN A 65 25.62 -10.48 -3.66
CA ASN A 65 24.72 -9.33 -3.87
C ASN A 65 23.69 -9.55 -5.00
N ARG A 66 23.17 -10.78 -5.14
CA ARG A 66 22.08 -11.11 -6.07
C ARG A 66 20.79 -11.33 -5.28
N PHE A 67 19.88 -10.37 -5.39
CA PHE A 67 18.48 -10.58 -5.08
C PHE A 67 17.87 -11.45 -6.19
N ASN A 68 17.57 -12.71 -5.89
CA ASN A 68 16.72 -13.54 -6.74
C ASN A 68 15.30 -13.52 -6.17
N TYR A 69 14.42 -12.78 -6.84
CA TYR A 69 12.97 -12.97 -6.82
C TYR A 69 12.60 -13.41 -8.26
N ASN A 70 12.09 -14.63 -8.43
CA ASN A 70 11.41 -15.07 -9.65
C ASN A 70 9.94 -15.29 -9.25
N ASP A 71 8.93 -14.79 -9.94
CA ASP A 71 8.78 -14.88 -11.40
C ASP A 71 8.78 -13.53 -12.12
N PHE A 72 9.69 -13.38 -13.08
CA PHE A 72 9.61 -12.69 -14.38
C PHE A 72 11.01 -12.19 -14.75
N SER A 73 11.73 -13.00 -15.53
CA SER A 73 12.97 -12.58 -16.18
C SER A 73 12.65 -11.71 -17.40
N TYR A 74 12.99 -10.42 -17.37
CA TYR A 74 12.95 -9.57 -18.56
C TYR A 74 14.28 -9.65 -19.30
N ASN A 75 14.25 -10.12 -20.54
CA ASN A 75 15.39 -10.02 -21.44
C ASN A 75 15.53 -8.56 -21.93
N SER A 76 16.77 -8.11 -22.16
CA SER A 76 17.19 -6.74 -22.54
C SER A 76 16.61 -6.21 -23.88
N LYS A 77 15.67 -6.91 -24.50
CA LYS A 77 15.01 -6.53 -25.75
C LYS A 77 13.56 -6.95 -25.65
N GLY A 78 12.68 -6.02 -25.26
CA GLY A 78 11.25 -6.28 -25.13
C GLY A 78 10.64 -6.78 -26.44
N THR A 79 10.13 -8.01 -26.44
CA THR A 79 9.11 -8.50 -27.39
C THR A 79 8.29 -9.63 -26.74
N LYS A 80 6.96 -9.54 -26.91
CA LYS A 80 5.88 -10.40 -26.35
C LYS A 80 5.88 -11.84 -26.91
N PRO A 81 5.03 -12.71 -26.33
CA PRO A 81 4.05 -13.42 -27.14
C PRO A 81 2.60 -13.17 -26.70
N ILE A 82 1.71 -13.22 -27.68
CA ILE A 82 0.26 -13.03 -27.62
C ILE A 82 -0.43 -14.39 -27.42
N GLN A 83 -1.45 -14.45 -26.57
CA GLN A 83 -2.78 -15.05 -26.78
C GLN A 83 -3.52 -15.11 -25.41
N ASN A 84 -4.84 -15.04 -25.30
CA ASN A 84 -5.92 -14.34 -25.98
C ASN A 84 -7.15 -14.59 -25.09
N ASN A 85 -8.00 -13.57 -24.99
CA ASN A 85 -9.44 -13.63 -24.72
C ASN A 85 -10.00 -13.68 -23.28
N ARG A 86 -10.85 -12.65 -23.09
CA ARG A 86 -12.06 -12.51 -22.27
C ARG A 86 -11.88 -11.96 -20.85
N TYR A 87 -11.86 -10.62 -20.77
CA TYR A 87 -12.64 -9.93 -19.75
C TYR A 87 -13.64 -9.01 -20.45
N ASN A 88 -14.91 -9.23 -20.13
CA ASN A 88 -16.07 -8.61 -20.74
C ASN A 88 -16.10 -7.11 -20.46
N GLU A 89 -16.39 -6.34 -21.51
CA GLU A 89 -16.79 -4.94 -21.42
C GLU A 89 -18.20 -4.84 -20.81
N ASP A 90 -18.30 -4.85 -19.49
CA ASP A 90 -19.48 -4.28 -18.84
C ASP A 90 -19.32 -2.76 -18.82
N ASN A 91 -19.84 -2.17 -19.89
CA ASN A 91 -20.11 -0.74 -20.05
C ASN A 91 -21.06 -0.22 -18.96
N ASN A 92 -20.55 -0.01 -17.75
CA ASN A 92 -21.14 0.98 -16.85
C ASN A 92 -20.58 2.33 -17.27
N MET A 93 -21.33 3.09 -18.08
CA MET A 93 -21.13 4.53 -18.27
C MET A 93 -21.39 5.25 -16.94
N THR A 94 -20.52 5.08 -15.96
CA THR A 94 -20.37 6.00 -14.84
C THR A 94 -19.79 7.28 -15.44
N ARG A 95 -20.59 8.36 -15.44
CA ARG A 95 -20.06 9.71 -15.64
C ARG A 95 -18.82 9.84 -14.76
N GLN A 96 -17.65 9.95 -15.37
CA GLN A 96 -16.39 10.09 -14.64
C GLN A 96 -16.53 11.32 -13.75
N LYS A 97 -16.56 11.11 -12.45
CA LYS A 97 -16.74 12.20 -11.49
C LYS A 97 -15.47 13.03 -11.50
N GLU A 98 -15.60 14.34 -11.65
CA GLU A 98 -14.48 15.24 -11.47
C GLU A 98 -14.36 15.65 -10.01
N PHE A 99 -13.14 15.69 -9.51
CA PHE A 99 -12.81 16.06 -8.15
C PHE A 99 -11.85 17.23 -8.17
N THR A 100 -12.12 18.25 -7.37
CA THR A 100 -11.07 19.14 -6.88
C THR A 100 -10.22 18.40 -5.83
N LEU A 101 -9.00 18.88 -5.59
CA LEU A 101 -8.16 18.35 -4.51
C LEU A 101 -8.84 18.48 -3.12
N GLU A 102 -9.64 19.53 -2.91
CA GLU A 102 -10.39 19.71 -1.65
C GLU A 102 -11.55 18.71 -1.51
N GLU A 103 -12.20 18.34 -2.61
CA GLU A 103 -13.22 17.29 -2.60
C GLU A 103 -12.57 15.92 -2.38
N LEU A 104 -11.41 15.66 -2.96
CA LEU A 104 -10.66 14.41 -2.78
C LEU A 104 -10.32 14.16 -1.32
N LYS A 105 -9.95 15.19 -0.54
CA LYS A 105 -9.61 15.08 0.89
C LYS A 105 -10.72 14.44 1.75
N LYS A 106 -11.97 14.48 1.31
CA LYS A 106 -13.10 13.87 2.02
C LYS A 106 -13.13 12.34 1.90
N TYR A 107 -12.32 11.78 1.00
CA TYR A 107 -12.23 10.36 0.71
C TYR A 107 -10.93 9.78 1.30
N ASP A 108 -10.77 9.95 2.61
CA ASP A 108 -9.58 9.57 3.37
C ASP A 108 -9.72 8.21 4.10
N GLY A 109 -10.80 7.47 3.85
CA GLY A 109 -11.09 6.21 4.53
C GLY A 109 -11.59 6.36 5.98
N SER A 110 -11.75 7.58 6.49
CA SER A 110 -12.21 7.84 7.86
C SER A 110 -13.73 7.98 7.93
N ASN A 111 -14.31 7.75 9.11
CA ASN A 111 -15.74 7.97 9.38
C ASN A 111 -16.70 7.25 8.43
N GLY A 112 -16.27 6.10 7.88
CA GLY A 112 -17.06 5.33 6.90
C GLY A 112 -16.99 5.89 5.47
N ASN A 113 -16.21 6.93 5.21
CA ASN A 113 -15.94 7.40 3.86
C ASN A 113 -15.03 6.41 3.11
N PRO A 114 -15.13 6.34 1.77
CA PRO A 114 -14.18 5.61 0.95
C PRO A 114 -12.76 6.18 1.07
N ALA A 115 -11.75 5.37 0.74
CA ALA A 115 -10.36 5.79 0.61
C ALA A 115 -9.98 5.92 -0.86
N TYR A 116 -9.75 7.14 -1.34
CA TYR A 116 -9.38 7.42 -2.74
C TYR A 116 -7.99 8.04 -2.85
N VAL A 117 -7.29 7.80 -3.96
CA VAL A 117 -6.01 8.46 -4.27
C VAL A 117 -6.01 8.94 -5.70
N ALA A 118 -5.39 10.09 -5.96
CA ALA A 118 -5.14 10.54 -7.32
C ALA A 118 -3.72 10.21 -7.76
N VAL A 119 -3.57 9.68 -8.98
CA VAL A 119 -2.28 9.45 -9.63
C VAL A 119 -2.40 9.89 -11.09
N SER A 120 -1.55 10.83 -11.48
CA SER A 120 -1.51 11.43 -12.82
C SER A 120 -2.89 11.93 -13.27
N GLY A 121 -3.61 12.60 -12.36
CA GLY A 121 -4.93 13.17 -12.62
C GLY A 121 -6.10 12.19 -12.64
N ILE A 122 -5.87 10.89 -12.42
CA ILE A 122 -6.93 9.87 -12.31
C ILE A 122 -7.14 9.51 -10.85
N VAL A 123 -8.40 9.46 -10.41
CA VAL A 123 -8.79 9.06 -9.04
C VAL A 123 -9.12 7.58 -9.01
N TYR A 124 -8.44 6.84 -8.13
CA TYR A 124 -8.60 5.41 -7.90
C TYR A 124 -9.20 5.12 -6.54
N ASP A 125 -10.08 4.14 -6.48
CA ASP A 125 -10.60 3.60 -5.22
C ASP A 125 -9.65 2.55 -4.66
N VAL A 126 -9.16 2.77 -3.44
CA VAL A 126 -8.26 1.86 -2.72
C VAL A 126 -8.92 1.29 -1.45
N SER A 127 -10.22 1.53 -1.23
CA SER A 127 -10.95 1.16 -0.01
C SER A 127 -10.87 -0.33 0.33
N TYR A 128 -10.83 -1.18 -0.71
CA TYR A 128 -10.83 -2.64 -0.57
C TYR A 128 -9.46 -3.27 -0.91
N GLU A 129 -8.44 -2.45 -1.17
CA GLU A 129 -7.10 -2.96 -1.40
C GLU A 129 -6.42 -3.21 -0.04
N ALA A 130 -5.98 -4.44 0.20
CA ALA A 130 -5.44 -4.84 1.51
C ALA A 130 -4.18 -4.06 1.88
N THR A 131 -3.40 -3.60 0.89
CA THR A 131 -2.21 -2.77 1.13
C THR A 131 -2.53 -1.33 1.54
N TRP A 132 -3.81 -0.93 1.46
CA TRP A 132 -4.35 0.38 1.82
C TRP A 132 -5.26 0.35 3.06
N ALA A 133 -5.22 -0.73 3.85
CA ALA A 133 -6.03 -0.88 5.05
C ALA A 133 -5.91 0.34 5.99
N GLY A 134 -7.07 0.82 6.46
CA GLY A 134 -7.15 2.05 7.27
C GLY A 134 -6.93 3.34 6.48
N GLY A 135 -6.97 3.30 5.15
CA GLY A 135 -6.78 4.47 4.28
C GLY A 135 -5.32 4.92 4.17
N THR A 136 -4.35 4.05 4.47
CA THR A 136 -2.93 4.38 4.50
C THR A 136 -2.05 3.35 3.78
N HIS A 137 -0.93 3.80 3.22
CA HIS A 137 0.07 2.94 2.58
C HIS A 137 1.47 3.52 2.78
N PHE A 138 2.32 2.85 3.57
CA PHE A 138 3.70 3.29 3.87
C PHE A 138 3.83 4.77 4.31
N GLY A 139 2.92 5.24 5.17
CA GLY A 139 2.93 6.64 5.65
C GLY A 139 2.27 7.64 4.68
N LEU A 140 1.78 7.16 3.54
CA LEU A 140 0.88 7.92 2.67
C LEU A 140 -0.56 7.75 3.15
N TYR A 141 -1.37 8.75 2.85
CA TYR A 141 -2.77 8.82 3.25
C TYR A 141 -3.64 9.00 2.01
N SER A 142 -4.77 8.30 2.00
CA SER A 142 -5.84 8.53 1.03
C SER A 142 -6.44 9.93 1.20
N GLY A 143 -7.22 10.37 0.21
CA GLY A 143 -7.72 11.72 0.06
C GLY A 143 -6.70 12.69 -0.55
N LYS A 144 -5.66 12.19 -1.22
CA LYS A 144 -4.56 13.01 -1.76
C LYS A 144 -4.18 12.64 -3.19
N ASP A 145 -3.59 13.60 -3.89
CA ASP A 145 -2.79 13.32 -5.08
C ASP A 145 -1.41 12.84 -4.64
N LEU A 146 -1.07 11.62 -5.06
CA LEU A 146 0.16 10.91 -4.72
C LEU A 146 0.98 10.60 -5.97
N SER A 147 0.84 11.42 -7.02
CA SER A 147 1.54 11.22 -8.30
C SER A 147 3.07 11.18 -8.13
N ASN A 148 3.64 12.04 -7.29
CA ASN A 148 5.08 12.12 -7.08
C ASN A 148 5.59 10.91 -6.29
N GLU A 149 4.84 10.52 -5.26
CA GLU A 149 5.14 9.38 -4.41
C GLU A 149 5.03 8.08 -5.19
N PHE A 150 4.01 7.95 -6.04
CA PHE A 150 3.86 6.83 -6.96
C PHE A 150 5.03 6.77 -7.96
N LEU A 151 5.42 7.92 -8.54
CA LEU A 151 6.57 7.98 -9.43
C LEU A 151 7.87 7.57 -8.72
N GLY A 152 8.08 8.01 -7.47
CA GLY A 152 9.28 7.67 -6.69
C GLY A 152 9.34 6.19 -6.28
N CYS A 153 8.25 5.65 -5.72
CA CYS A 153 8.21 4.30 -5.17
C CYS A 153 8.03 3.22 -6.24
N HIS A 154 7.27 3.51 -7.29
CA HIS A 154 6.92 2.54 -8.33
C HIS A 154 7.53 2.86 -9.69
N LYS A 155 8.39 3.88 -9.79
CA LYS A 155 9.02 4.31 -11.06
C LYS A 155 8.01 4.57 -12.18
N GLY A 156 6.77 4.94 -11.81
CA GLY A 156 5.68 5.15 -12.75
C GLY A 156 5.10 3.88 -13.39
N MET A 157 5.28 2.69 -12.79
CA MET A 157 4.69 1.42 -13.28
C MET A 157 3.16 1.43 -13.18
N VAL A 158 2.51 1.99 -14.18
CA VAL A 158 1.04 2.17 -14.25
C VAL A 158 0.26 0.86 -14.19
N GLU A 159 0.88 -0.29 -14.48
CA GLU A 159 0.26 -1.61 -14.41
C GLU A 159 -0.26 -1.92 -13.00
N ILE A 160 0.38 -1.37 -11.97
CA ILE A 160 -0.05 -1.50 -10.56
C ILE A 160 -1.44 -0.90 -10.36
N LEU A 161 -1.80 0.14 -11.11
CA LEU A 161 -3.08 0.84 -11.01
C LEU A 161 -4.19 0.16 -11.81
N ASN A 162 -3.86 -0.72 -12.75
CA ASN A 162 -4.85 -1.36 -13.63
C ASN A 162 -5.84 -2.28 -12.89
N LYS A 163 -5.45 -2.78 -11.72
CA LYS A 163 -6.33 -3.59 -10.85
C LYS A 163 -7.25 -2.75 -9.96
N LEU A 164 -7.04 -1.44 -9.89
CA LEU A 164 -7.82 -0.54 -9.03
C LEU A 164 -9.00 0.05 -9.80
N PRO A 165 -10.20 0.14 -9.18
CA PRO A 165 -11.33 0.83 -9.79
C PRO A 165 -11.02 2.31 -10.03
N LYS A 166 -11.24 2.78 -11.26
CA LYS A 166 -11.18 4.21 -11.61
C LYS A 166 -12.52 4.85 -11.29
N VAL A 167 -12.52 5.85 -10.40
CA VAL A 167 -13.75 6.50 -9.93
C VAL A 167 -13.89 7.95 -10.39
N GLY A 168 -12.86 8.51 -11.03
CA GLY A 168 -12.92 9.85 -11.61
C GLY A 168 -11.58 10.44 -11.99
N THR A 169 -11.56 11.76 -12.11
CA THR A 169 -10.38 12.55 -12.49
C THR A 169 -10.26 13.83 -11.65
N ILE A 170 -9.07 14.40 -11.61
CA ILE A 170 -8.82 15.71 -11.01
C ILE A 170 -9.14 16.81 -12.03
N LYS A 171 -9.78 17.89 -11.56
CA LYS A 171 -10.02 19.13 -12.32
C LYS A 171 -9.29 20.32 -11.71
#